data_AF-A0A9E4FKL2-F1
#
_entry.id   AF-A0A9E4FKL2-F1
#
_cell.length_a   1.000
_cell.length_b   1.000
_cell.length_c   1.000
_cell.angle_alpha   90.00
_cell.angle_beta   90.00
_cell.angle_gamma   90.00
#
_symmetry.space_group_name_H-M   'P 1'
#
loop_
_entity.id
_entity.type
_entity.pdbx_description
1 polymer ?
#
loop_
_entity_poly.entity_id
_entity_poly.type
_entity_poly.pdbx_seq_one_letter_code
_entity_poly.pdbx_strand_id
1 'polypeptide(L)' 'MKILVTNDDGIRSPGLWAAVEALKEAGEIFVVAPDREQSGVGASLTLHVPIRAHKVPP' A
#
# COMPACT_ATOMS: atom_id res chain seq x y z
N MET A 1 -4.74 6.53 -17.40
CA MET A 1 -5.51 5.98 -16.25
C MET A 1 -4.66 6.15 -14.99
N LYS A 2 -5.27 6.39 -13.82
CA LYS A 2 -4.56 6.46 -12.53
C LYS A 2 -4.86 5.20 -11.73
N ILE A 3 -3.84 4.56 -11.18
CA ILE A 3 -3.93 3.27 -10.49
C ILE A 3 -3.33 3.42 -9.09
N LEU A 4 -4.05 3.01 -8.06
CA LEU A 4 -3.55 2.90 -6.69
C LEU A 4 -3.31 1.43 -6.35
N VAL A 5 -2.09 1.11 -5.93
CA VAL A 5 -1.71 -0.24 -5.48
C VAL A 5 -1.45 -0.21 -3.98
N THR A 6 -2.01 -1.20 -3.27
CA THR A 6 -1.93 -1.34 -1.81
C THR A 6 -1.95 -2.82 -1.42
N ASN A 7 -1.61 -3.13 -0.18
CA ASN A 7 -1.72 -4.44 0.44
C ASN A 7 -1.83 -4.30 1.98
N ASP A 8 -1.96 -5.42 2.68
CA ASP A 8 -1.91 -5.55 4.13
C ASP A 8 -0.56 -6.04 4.67
N ASP A 9 0.28 -6.71 3.86
CA ASP A 9 1.62 -7.13 4.30
C ASP A 9 2.62 -5.96 4.52
N GLY A 10 2.24 -4.77 4.05
CA GLY A 10 3.00 -3.53 4.22
C GLY A 10 3.89 -3.16 3.03
N ILE A 11 4.43 -1.94 3.09
CA ILE A 11 5.12 -1.25 1.97
C ILE A 11 6.40 -1.94 1.49
N ARG A 12 7.00 -2.80 2.32
CA ARG A 12 8.21 -3.56 1.99
C ARG A 12 7.92 -4.96 1.44
N SER A 13 6.64 -5.31 1.25
CA SER A 13 6.25 -6.62 0.74
C SER A 13 6.71 -6.82 -0.71
N PRO A 14 7.40 -7.93 -1.04
CA PRO A 14 7.79 -8.20 -2.42
C PRO A 14 6.57 -8.40 -3.34
N GLY A 15 5.45 -8.89 -2.81
CA GLY A 15 4.22 -9.09 -3.58
C GLY A 15 3.59 -7.77 -4.06
N LEU A 16 3.64 -6.73 -3.22
CA LEU A 16 3.18 -5.38 -3.58
C LEU A 16 3.95 -4.84 -4.80
N TRP A 17 5.28 -4.95 -4.77
CA TRP A 17 6.13 -4.44 -5.84
C TRP A 17 6.05 -5.28 -7.12
N ALA A 18 5.81 -6.58 -7.00
CA ALA A 18 5.51 -7.42 -8.16
C ALA A 18 4.21 -6.97 -8.87
N ALA A 19 3.17 -6.60 -8.12
CA ALA A 19 1.93 -6.07 -8.70
C ALA A 19 2.14 -4.69 -9.35
N VAL A 20 2.94 -3.81 -8.73
CA VAL A 20 3.32 -2.51 -9.31
C VAL A 20 4.02 -2.70 -10.65
N GLU A 21 5.00 -3.60 -10.71
CA GLU A 21 5.75 -3.89 -11.94
C GLU A 21 4.85 -4.41 -13.06
N ALA A 22 3.89 -5.28 -12.74
CA ALA A 22 2.94 -5.83 -13.71
C ALA A 22 1.96 -4.76 -14.27
N LEU A 23 1.67 -3.71 -13.50
CA LEU A 23 0.70 -2.68 -13.86
C LEU A 23 1.34 -1.42 -14.47
N LYS A 24 2.68 -1.32 -14.50
CA LYS A 24 3.40 -0.07 -14.86
C LYS A 24 3.06 0.47 -16.25
N GLU A 25 2.69 -0.40 -17.18
CA GLU A 25 2.34 -0.04 -18.56
C GLU A 25 0.85 0.33 -18.71
N ALA A 26 0.01 0.03 -17.71
CA ALA A 26 -1.44 0.27 -17.75
C ALA A 26 -1.83 1.70 -17.36
N GLY A 27 -0.96 2.44 -16.66
CA GLY A 27 -1.24 3.82 -16.26
C GLY A 27 -0.25 4.42 -15.25
N GLU A 28 -0.60 5.61 -14.77
CA GLU A 28 0.15 6.30 -13.71
C GLU A 28 -0.11 5.59 -12.37
N ILE A 29 0.95 5.04 -11.75
CA ILE A 29 0.86 4.27 -10.51
C ILE A 29 1.14 5.14 -9.29
N PHE A 30 0.31 4.96 -8.27
CA PHE A 30 0.49 5.42 -6.91
C PHE A 30 0.55 4.21 -5.98
N VAL A 31 1.48 4.21 -5.02
CA VAL A 31 1.61 3.12 -4.04
C VAL A 31 1.39 3.70 -2.64
N VAL A 32 0.45 3.12 -1.90
CA VAL A 32 0.19 3.45 -0.49
C VAL A 32 -0.07 2.15 0.23
N ALA A 33 0.72 1.84 1.27
CA ALA A 33 0.56 0.63 2.06
C ALA A 33 0.93 0.89 3.54
N PRO A 34 0.52 0.01 4.47
CA PRO A 34 0.94 0.07 5.87
C PRO A 34 2.47 0.06 6.03
N ASP A 35 2.96 0.62 7.15
CA ASP A 35 4.39 0.61 7.48
C ASP A 35 4.92 -0.78 7.88
N ARG A 36 4.00 -1.69 8.26
CA ARG A 36 4.24 -3.05 8.74
C ARG A 36 3.08 -3.97 8.37
N GLU A 37 3.30 -5.26 8.49
CA GLU A 37 2.27 -6.31 8.37
C GLU A 37 1.01 -6.01 9.19
N GLN A 38 -0.16 -6.12 8.55
CA GLN A 38 -1.49 -5.96 9.15
C GLN A 38 -2.39 -7.18 8.90
N SER A 39 -1.87 -8.28 8.36
CA SER A 39 -2.62 -9.53 8.23
C SER A 39 -3.23 -9.96 9.57
N GLY A 40 -4.53 -10.24 9.56
CA GLY A 40 -5.27 -10.66 10.76
C GLY A 40 -5.66 -9.52 11.70
N VAL A 41 -5.30 -8.26 11.38
CA VAL A 41 -5.88 -7.08 12.04
C VAL A 41 -7.25 -6.79 11.43
N GLY A 42 -8.21 -6.34 12.26
CA GLY A 42 -9.55 -6.04 11.77
C GLY A 42 -9.52 -5.00 10.65
N ALA A 43 -10.21 -5.26 9.54
CA ALA A 43 -10.36 -4.33 8.39
C ALA A 43 -11.28 -3.13 8.70
N SER A 44 -11.28 -2.67 9.95
CA SER A 44 -12.13 -1.59 10.46
C SER A 44 -11.49 -0.23 10.19
N LEU A 45 -12.33 0.80 10.11
CA LEU A 45 -11.85 2.16 9.93
C LEU A 45 -11.28 2.72 11.25
N THR A 46 -10.11 3.35 11.18
CA THR A 46 -9.53 4.06 12.33
C THR A 46 -10.24 5.41 12.49
N LEU A 47 -11.07 5.56 13.53
CA LEU A 47 -11.91 6.75 13.75
C LEU A 47 -11.46 7.64 14.92
N HIS A 48 -10.80 7.06 15.92
CA HIS A 48 -10.56 7.72 17.21
C HIS A 48 -9.11 8.15 17.45
N VAL A 49 -8.20 7.76 16.56
CA VAL A 49 -6.79 8.12 16.64
C VAL A 49 -6.30 8.66 15.28
N PRO A 50 -5.38 9.63 15.27
CA PRO A 50 -4.86 10.19 14.03
C PRO A 50 -3.99 9.19 13.28
N ILE A 51 -4.10 9.18 11.95
CA ILE A 51 -3.24 8.40 11.05
C ILE A 51 -2.06 9.26 10.63
N ARG A 52 -0.87 8.65 10.57
CA ARG A 52 0.35 9.28 10.05
C ARG A 52 0.78 8.56 8.77
N ALA A 53 1.21 9.32 7.78
CA ALA A 53 1.75 8.81 6.53
C ALA A 53 3.06 9.52 6.21
N HIS A 54 4.01 8.76 5.67
CA HIS A 54 5.34 9.26 5.31
C HIS A 54 5.68 8.76 3.91
N LYS A 55 6.37 9.59 3.13
CA LYS A 55 7.01 9.11 1.90
C LYS A 55 8.18 8.22 2.27
N VAL A 56 8.28 7.09 1.60
CA VAL A 56 9.40 6.15 1.73
C VAL A 56 10.02 5.92 0.35
N PRO A 57 11.32 5.56 0.30
CA PRO A 57 11.90 5.05 -0.93
C PRO A 57 11.16 3.77 -1.37
N PRO A 58 11.10 3.49 -2.68
CA PRO A 58 10.71 2.18 -3.19
C PRO A 58 11.56 1.05 -2.60
#